data_AF-A0A9D5GSC5-F1
#
_entry.id   AF-A0A9D5GSC5-F1
#
_cell.length_a   1.000
_cell.length_b   1.000
_cell.length_c   1.000
_cell.angle_alpha   90.00
_cell.angle_beta   90.00
_cell.angle_gamma   90.00
#
_symmetry.space_group_name_H-M   'P 1'
#
loop_
_entity.id
_entity.type
_entity.pdbx_description
1 polymer ?
#
loop_
_entity_poly.entity_id
_entity_poly.type
_entity_poly.pdbx_seq_one_letter_code
_entity_poly.pdbx_strand_id
1 'polypeptide(L)'
;MIFVLGSNSGCNLDSSKKDVQLFTDSEIEHRQKYIELIKETREILAPNGIQEQYELNIGGTQQWINVRGRDKENPVLLVIHGGPGWPQLPLAWNYQSPWEDVFTVVNWEQRGAGKNAITSNHEKLEMTMTLERLIQDAEELTIHLSKKFSRKKNWEVYHKV
;
A
#
# COMPACT_ATOMS: atom_id res chain seq x y z
N MET A 1 -12.81 -10.43 -13.98
CA MET A 1 -13.55 -10.34 -12.71
C MET A 1 -12.63 -10.87 -11.62
N ILE A 2 -12.21 -9.99 -10.71
CA ILE A 2 -11.24 -10.32 -9.66
C ILE A 2 -12.00 -10.86 -8.46
N PHE A 3 -11.66 -12.06 -7.99
CA PHE A 3 -11.85 -12.47 -6.60
C PHE A 3 -10.58 -13.19 -6.14
N VAL A 4 -9.83 -12.54 -5.25
CA VAL A 4 -8.94 -13.21 -4.31
C VAL A 4 -9.71 -13.23 -3.00
N LEU A 5 -10.09 -14.41 -2.52
CA LEU A 5 -10.50 -14.62 -1.13
C LEU A 5 -9.88 -15.93 -0.64
N GLY A 6 -8.72 -15.81 0.00
CA GLY A 6 -8.36 -16.71 1.08
C GLY A 6 -8.80 -16.06 2.39
N SER A 7 -10.06 -16.26 2.79
CA SER A 7 -10.51 -15.97 4.15
C SER A 7 -11.55 -17.00 4.57
N ASN A 8 -11.19 -17.81 5.56
CA ASN A 8 -12.12 -18.68 6.28
C ASN A 8 -13.10 -17.81 7.08
N SER A 9 -14.26 -17.54 6.50
CA SER A 9 -15.39 -16.97 7.21
C SER A 9 -16.68 -17.58 6.67
N GLY A 10 -17.11 -18.67 7.33
CA GLY A 10 -18.50 -18.94 7.67
C GLY A 10 -19.56 -19.03 6.57
N CYS A 11 -19.21 -19.25 5.30
CA CYS A 11 -20.19 -19.60 4.28
C CYS A 11 -20.30 -21.13 4.25
N ASN A 12 -21.51 -21.66 4.45
CA ASN A 12 -21.79 -23.10 4.39
C ASN A 12 -21.72 -23.55 2.93
N LEU A 13 -20.49 -23.66 2.41
CA LEU A 13 -20.19 -24.22 1.11
C LEU A 13 -20.41 -25.73 1.21
N ASP A 14 -21.35 -26.21 0.41
CA ASP A 14 -21.53 -27.61 0.08
C ASP A 14 -20.16 -28.28 -0.10
N SER A 15 -19.83 -29.18 0.84
CA SER A 15 -18.55 -29.85 0.95
C SER A 15 -18.26 -30.81 -0.21
N SER A 16 -19.21 -30.98 -1.14
CA SER A 16 -19.06 -31.77 -2.37
C SER A 16 -18.34 -31.05 -3.53
N LYS A 17 -18.02 -29.75 -3.41
CA LYS A 17 -17.36 -28.95 -4.47
C LYS A 17 -15.94 -28.49 -4.12
N LYS A 18 -15.12 -29.35 -3.53
CA LYS A 18 -13.77 -28.98 -3.05
C LYS A 18 -12.66 -28.96 -4.11
N ASP A 19 -12.88 -29.55 -5.28
CA ASP A 19 -11.81 -29.73 -6.28
C ASP A 19 -12.17 -29.13 -7.65
N VAL A 20 -12.61 -27.87 -7.68
CA VAL A 20 -12.64 -27.11 -8.94
C VAL A 20 -11.30 -26.40 -9.07
N GLN A 21 -10.38 -27.01 -9.82
CA GLN A 21 -9.17 -26.33 -10.27
C GLN A 21 -9.61 -25.25 -11.27
N LEU A 22 -9.76 -24.01 -10.79
CA LEU A 22 -10.27 -22.87 -11.58
C LEU A 22 -9.32 -22.47 -12.72
N PHE A 23 -8.08 -22.93 -12.68
CA PHE A 23 -7.03 -22.69 -13.67
C PHE A 23 -6.20 -23.95 -13.85
N THR A 24 -5.73 -24.19 -15.08
CA THR A 24 -4.77 -25.26 -15.39
C THR A 24 -3.40 -24.95 -14.77
N ASP A 25 -2.58 -25.99 -14.56
CA ASP A 25 -1.21 -25.82 -14.07
C ASP A 25 -0.38 -24.91 -14.99
N SER A 26 -0.60 -24.99 -16.30
CA SER A 26 0.05 -24.13 -17.29
C SER A 26 -0.36 -22.65 -17.16
N GLU A 27 -1.63 -22.36 -16.84
CA GLU A 27 -2.10 -20.99 -16.60
C GLU A 27 -1.53 -20.43 -15.30
N ILE A 28 -1.41 -21.26 -14.27
CA ILE A 28 -0.75 -20.90 -13.01
C ILE A 28 0.72 -20.59 -13.27
N GLU A 29 1.44 -21.44 -14.00
CA GLU A 29 2.85 -21.25 -14.34
C GLU A 29 3.07 -19.97 -15.16
N HIS A 30 2.28 -19.77 -16.21
CA HIS A 30 2.33 -18.53 -17.00
C HIS A 30 2.08 -17.30 -16.14
N ARG A 31 1.07 -17.33 -15.26
CA ARG A 31 0.78 -16.22 -14.33
C ARG A 31 1.97 -15.92 -13.43
N GLN A 32 2.62 -16.94 -12.87
CA GLN A 32 3.81 -16.73 -12.03
C GLN A 32 4.96 -16.12 -12.81
N LYS A 33 5.20 -16.60 -14.04
CA LYS A 33 6.20 -16.03 -14.94
C LYS A 33 5.94 -14.54 -15.22
N TYR A 34 4.69 -14.17 -15.50
CA TYR A 34 4.33 -12.76 -15.71
C TYR A 34 4.49 -11.91 -14.44
N ILE A 35 4.15 -12.46 -13.27
CA ILE A 35 4.34 -11.75 -11.99
C ILE A 35 5.82 -11.47 -11.74
N GLU A 36 6.70 -12.45 -11.95
CA GLU A 36 8.14 -12.25 -11.74
C GLU A 36 8.70 -11.24 -12.74
N LEU A 37 8.33 -11.33 -14.03
CA LEU A 37 8.73 -10.34 -15.03
C LEU A 37 8.28 -8.91 -14.67
N ILE A 38 7.04 -8.75 -14.21
CA ILE A 38 6.52 -7.44 -13.76
C ILE A 38 7.29 -6.95 -12.53
N LYS A 39 7.69 -7.85 -11.64
CA LYS A 39 8.46 -7.51 -10.44
C LYS A 39 9.87 -7.06 -10.80
N GLU A 40 10.58 -7.82 -11.65
CA GLU A 40 11.92 -7.49 -12.14
C GLU A 40 11.93 -6.13 -12.84
N THR A 41 11.00 -5.91 -13.77
CA THR A 41 10.90 -4.64 -14.52
C THR A 41 10.61 -3.42 -13.65
N ARG A 42 10.13 -3.62 -12.41
CA ARG A 42 9.75 -2.55 -11.47
C ARG A 42 10.70 -2.42 -10.29
N GLU A 43 11.75 -3.23 -10.26
CA GLU A 43 12.72 -3.18 -9.17
C GLU A 43 13.54 -1.89 -9.23
N ILE A 44 13.72 -1.25 -8.07
CA ILE A 44 14.65 -0.13 -7.93
C ILE A 44 16.07 -0.70 -7.75
N LEU A 45 16.85 -0.68 -8.84
CA LEU A 45 18.22 -1.18 -8.87
C LEU A 45 19.29 -0.11 -8.58
N ALA A 46 18.86 1.13 -8.31
CA ALA A 46 19.78 2.24 -8.06
C ALA A 46 20.59 1.99 -6.77
N PRO A 47 21.92 2.23 -6.75
CA PRO A 47 22.76 1.91 -5.58
C PRO A 47 22.34 2.60 -4.27
N ASN A 48 21.77 3.81 -4.36
CA ASN A 48 21.20 4.54 -3.22
C ASN A 48 19.67 4.54 -3.22
N GLY A 49 19.05 3.66 -4.01
CA GLY A 49 17.61 3.55 -4.12
C GLY A 49 16.98 2.95 -2.87
N ILE A 50 15.66 3.14 -2.76
CA ILE A 50 14.83 2.57 -1.71
C ILE A 50 13.58 1.95 -2.34
N GLN A 51 13.25 0.74 -1.91
CA GLN A 51 12.02 0.05 -2.26
C GLN A 51 11.60 -0.80 -1.05
N GLU A 52 10.67 -0.29 -0.26
CA GLU A 52 10.23 -0.90 0.98
C GLU A 52 8.70 -0.89 1.07
N GLN A 53 8.16 -1.94 1.70
CA GLN A 53 6.78 -1.94 2.13
C GLN A 53 6.73 -2.46 3.57
N TYR A 54 6.13 -1.70 4.46
CA TYR A 54 6.06 -2.05 5.88
C TYR A 54 4.76 -1.54 6.50
N GLU A 55 4.43 -2.08 7.67
CA GLU A 55 3.31 -1.62 8.44
C GLU A 55 3.79 -0.73 9.59
N LEU A 56 3.03 0.33 9.88
CA LEU A 56 3.27 1.23 11.01
C LEU A 56 2.00 1.32 11.87
N ASN A 57 2.15 1.21 13.20
CA ASN A 57 1.03 1.44 14.10
C ASN A 57 0.80 2.95 14.22
N ILE A 58 -0.32 3.43 13.68
CA ILE A 58 -0.71 4.83 13.65
C ILE A 58 -2.11 4.93 14.22
N GLY A 59 -2.29 5.72 15.28
CA GLY A 59 -3.60 5.88 15.91
C GLY A 59 -4.24 4.59 16.41
N GLY A 60 -3.42 3.64 16.86
CA GLY A 60 -3.85 2.36 17.39
C GLY A 60 -4.26 1.32 16.34
N THR A 61 -4.06 1.60 15.06
CA THR A 61 -4.31 0.64 13.96
C THR A 61 -3.05 0.40 13.14
N GLN A 62 -2.93 -0.81 12.60
CA GLN A 62 -1.84 -1.17 11.72
C GLN A 62 -2.12 -0.59 10.32
N GLN A 63 -1.26 0.31 9.84
CA GLN A 63 -1.42 0.99 8.56
C GLN A 63 -0.24 0.72 7.62
N TRP A 64 -0.52 0.42 6.36
CA TRP A 64 0.48 0.08 5.35
C TRP A 64 1.13 1.31 4.72
N ILE A 65 2.47 1.30 4.68
CA ILE A 65 3.32 2.30 4.05
C ILE A 65 4.12 1.63 2.93
N ASN A 66 4.16 2.25 1.76
CA ASN A 66 5.02 1.85 0.64
C ASN A 66 5.95 3.01 0.30
N VAL A 67 7.26 2.72 0.23
CA VAL A 67 8.30 3.71 -0.03
C VAL A 67 9.09 3.28 -1.26
N ARG A 68 9.19 4.16 -2.25
CA ARG A 68 9.97 3.94 -3.47
C ARG A 68 10.69 5.20 -3.92
N GLY A 69 11.93 5.07 -4.39
CA GLY A 69 12.70 6.16 -4.96
C GLY A 69 14.07 5.68 -5.45
N ARG A 70 14.59 6.25 -6.54
CA ARG A 70 15.91 5.89 -7.08
C ARG A 70 17.07 6.50 -6.29
N ASP A 71 16.78 7.45 -5.42
CA ASP A 71 17.70 7.97 -4.42
C ASP A 71 16.93 8.27 -3.12
N LYS A 72 17.26 7.59 -2.02
CA LYS A 72 16.66 7.84 -0.70
C LYS A 72 17.00 9.23 -0.14
N GLU A 73 17.98 9.90 -0.74
CA GLU A 73 18.37 11.28 -0.45
C GLU A 73 17.61 12.29 -1.34
N ASN A 74 16.60 11.88 -2.10
CA ASN A 74 15.66 12.81 -2.71
C ASN A 74 14.70 13.42 -1.67
N PRO A 75 14.07 14.58 -1.95
CA PRO A 75 12.95 15.08 -1.16
C PRO A 75 11.85 14.04 -0.99
N VAL A 76 11.14 14.06 0.15
CA VAL A 76 10.06 13.11 0.42
C VAL A 76 8.76 13.64 -0.15
N LEU A 77 8.08 12.82 -0.96
CA LEU A 77 6.73 13.07 -1.46
C LEU A 77 5.74 12.15 -0.75
N LEU A 78 4.94 12.70 0.16
CA LEU A 78 3.84 11.95 0.80
C LEU A 78 2.59 12.02 -0.08
N VAL A 79 2.15 10.86 -0.57
CA VAL A 79 0.94 10.71 -1.40
C VAL A 79 -0.23 10.35 -0.49
N ILE A 80 -1.21 11.26 -0.41
CA ILE A 80 -2.47 11.08 0.32
C ILE A 80 -3.59 10.91 -0.71
N HIS A 81 -4.14 9.70 -0.79
CA HIS A 81 -5.25 9.42 -1.71
C HIS A 81 -6.57 10.10 -1.27
N GLY A 82 -7.45 10.38 -2.23
CA GLY A 82 -8.79 10.89 -1.98
C GLY A 82 -9.82 9.78 -1.79
N GLY A 83 -11.09 10.18 -1.86
CA GLY A 83 -12.28 9.34 -1.65
C GLY A 83 -12.36 8.69 -0.26
N PRO A 84 -13.54 8.21 0.18
CA PRO A 84 -13.58 7.31 1.32
C PRO A 84 -13.04 5.94 0.89
N GLY A 85 -11.89 5.52 1.45
CA GLY A 85 -11.40 4.13 1.38
C GLY A 85 -10.66 3.72 0.09
N TRP A 86 -10.22 4.65 -0.76
CA TRP A 86 -9.58 4.31 -2.04
C TRP A 86 -8.19 3.68 -1.88
N PRO A 87 -7.95 2.45 -2.39
CA PRO A 87 -6.60 1.87 -2.42
C PRO A 87 -5.77 2.47 -3.57
N GLN A 88 -4.73 3.23 -3.24
CA GLN A 88 -3.90 3.91 -4.24
C GLN A 88 -2.83 2.98 -4.83
N LEU A 89 -2.27 2.09 -4.02
CA LEU A 89 -1.15 1.24 -4.43
C LEU A 89 -1.37 0.43 -5.72
N PRO A 90 -2.56 -0.15 -5.98
CA PRO A 90 -2.81 -0.87 -7.24
C PRO A 90 -2.70 -0.02 -8.49
N LEU A 91 -2.77 1.31 -8.40
CA LEU A 91 -2.70 2.23 -9.53
C LEU A 91 -1.42 3.06 -9.58
N ALA A 92 -0.67 3.13 -8.48
CA ALA A 92 0.54 3.95 -8.36
C ALA A 92 1.53 3.72 -9.52
N TRP A 93 1.65 2.47 -9.99
CA TRP A 93 2.56 2.10 -11.08
C TRP A 93 2.30 2.82 -12.41
N ASN A 94 1.08 3.32 -12.66
CA ASN A 94 0.76 4.01 -13.91
C ASN A 94 1.41 5.39 -14.03
N TYR A 95 1.78 6.02 -12.91
CA TYR A 95 2.23 7.42 -12.91
C TYR A 95 3.41 7.70 -11.99
N GLN A 96 3.74 6.79 -11.06
CA GLN A 96 4.74 7.06 -10.02
C GLN A 96 6.18 6.96 -10.53
N SER A 97 6.47 6.15 -11.56
CA SER A 97 7.87 5.87 -11.93
C SER A 97 8.69 7.12 -12.27
N PRO A 98 8.16 8.15 -12.98
CA PRO A 98 8.88 9.40 -13.17
C PRO A 98 9.12 10.21 -11.89
N TRP A 99 8.25 10.07 -10.88
CA TRP A 99 8.44 10.76 -9.59
C TRP A 99 9.56 10.13 -8.77
N GLU A 100 9.78 8.81 -8.91
CA GLU A 100 10.85 8.07 -8.22
C GLU A 100 12.26 8.55 -8.62
N ASP A 101 12.41 9.25 -9.76
CA ASP A 101 13.68 9.88 -10.18
C ASP A 101 14.06 11.09 -9.33
N VAL A 102 13.07 11.83 -8.82
CA VAL A 102 13.25 13.14 -8.17
C VAL A 102 12.72 13.20 -6.74
N PHE A 103 11.96 12.20 -6.32
CA PHE A 103 11.40 12.08 -4.98
C PHE A 103 11.63 10.68 -4.39
N THR A 104 11.72 10.62 -3.06
CA THR A 104 11.36 9.42 -2.30
C THR A 104 9.85 9.44 -2.10
N VAL A 105 9.13 8.66 -2.91
CA VAL A 105 7.66 8.60 -2.91
C VAL A 105 7.18 7.68 -1.80
N VAL A 106 6.35 8.22 -0.92
CA VAL A 106 5.71 7.50 0.19
C VAL A 106 4.21 7.45 -0.07
N ASN A 107 3.70 6.26 -0.35
CA ASN A 107 2.27 6.02 -0.40
C ASN A 107 1.80 5.52 0.97
N TRP A 108 0.83 6.23 1.51
CA TRP A 108 0.13 5.83 2.72
C TRP A 108 -1.27 5.34 2.34
N GLU A 109 -1.55 4.08 2.64
CA GLU A 109 -2.93 3.59 2.64
C GLU A 109 -3.53 4.05 3.98
N GLN A 110 -4.57 4.88 3.95
CA GLN A 110 -5.17 5.45 5.17
C GLN A 110 -5.91 4.37 5.97
N ARG A 111 -6.26 4.66 7.24
CA ARG A 111 -7.09 3.76 8.05
C ARG A 111 -8.34 3.35 7.29
N GLY A 112 -8.65 2.06 7.29
CA GLY A 112 -9.84 1.55 6.59
C GLY A 112 -9.78 1.57 5.06
N ALA A 113 -8.65 1.95 4.46
CA ALA A 113 -8.44 1.90 3.01
C ALA A 113 -7.56 0.71 2.61
N GLY A 114 -7.84 0.15 1.44
CA GLY A 114 -7.04 -0.91 0.81
C GLY A 114 -6.60 -2.04 1.73
N LYS A 115 -5.28 -2.25 1.87
CA LYS A 115 -4.75 -3.33 2.71
C LYS A 115 -5.16 -3.21 4.17
N ASN A 116 -5.39 -1.99 4.67
CA ASN A 116 -5.81 -1.76 6.05
C ASN A 116 -7.28 -2.10 6.28
N ALA A 117 -8.12 -2.06 5.25
CA ALA A 117 -9.54 -2.43 5.37
C ALA A 117 -9.71 -3.92 5.72
N ILE A 118 -8.80 -4.77 5.24
CA ILE A 118 -8.86 -6.24 5.39
C ILE A 118 -8.29 -6.70 6.73
N THR A 119 -7.28 -5.99 7.26
CA THR A 119 -6.54 -6.40 8.46
C THR A 119 -7.03 -5.72 9.74
N SER A 120 -7.96 -4.77 9.66
CA SER A 120 -8.46 -4.02 10.81
C SER A 120 -9.60 -4.71 11.55
N ASN A 121 -9.65 -4.53 12.87
CA ASN A 121 -10.87 -4.80 13.63
C ASN A 121 -11.93 -3.76 13.25
N HIS A 122 -12.96 -4.18 12.51
CA HIS A 122 -13.97 -3.30 11.93
C HIS A 122 -14.71 -2.45 12.97
N GLU A 123 -15.11 -3.01 14.11
CA GLU A 123 -15.81 -2.25 15.16
C GLU A 123 -14.93 -1.14 15.73
N LYS A 124 -13.65 -1.43 16.01
CA LYS A 124 -12.68 -0.42 16.48
C LYS A 124 -12.39 0.64 15.43
N LEU A 125 -12.37 0.24 14.16
CA LEU A 125 -12.14 1.14 13.04
C LEU A 125 -13.30 2.13 12.88
N GLU A 126 -14.54 1.66 12.91
CA GLU A 126 -15.74 2.48 12.77
C GLU A 126 -15.81 3.58 13.84
N MET A 127 -15.50 3.24 15.09
CA MET A 127 -15.50 4.19 16.21
C MET A 127 -14.46 5.31 16.07
N THR A 128 -13.47 5.15 15.19
CA THR A 128 -12.35 6.09 15.04
C THR A 128 -12.27 6.72 13.65
N MET A 129 -13.30 6.54 12.81
CA MET A 129 -13.32 7.04 11.44
C MET A 129 -13.81 8.50 11.36
N THR A 130 -13.06 9.41 12.01
CA THR A 130 -13.34 10.85 12.02
C THR A 130 -12.28 11.64 11.27
N LEU A 131 -12.62 12.84 10.81
CA LEU A 131 -11.67 13.73 10.14
C LEU A 131 -10.50 14.10 11.06
N GLU A 132 -10.79 14.37 12.34
CA GLU A 132 -9.78 14.70 13.34
C GLU A 132 -8.78 13.56 13.53
N ARG A 133 -9.25 12.32 13.53
CA ARG A 133 -8.38 11.13 13.64
C ARG A 133 -7.53 10.93 12.38
N LEU A 134 -8.08 11.19 11.19
CA LEU A 134 -7.32 11.14 9.94
C LEU A 134 -6.20 12.19 9.91
N ILE A 135 -6.45 13.40 10.42
CA ILE A 135 -5.43 14.44 10.56
C ILE A 135 -4.34 13.99 11.53
N GLN A 136 -4.72 13.47 12.70
CA GLN A 136 -3.77 12.94 13.70
C GLN A 136 -2.91 11.80 13.14
N ASP A 137 -3.49 10.92 12.32
CA ASP A 137 -2.73 9.85 11.65
C ASP A 137 -1.67 10.43 10.71
N ALA A 138 -2.04 11.43 9.91
CA ALA A 138 -1.13 12.08 8.99
C ALA A 138 0.03 12.78 9.73
N GLU A 139 -0.26 13.41 10.88
CA GLU A 139 0.75 14.01 11.76
C GLU A 139 1.71 12.96 12.33
N GLU A 140 1.17 11.86 12.89
CA GLU A 140 1.96 10.74 13.41
C GLU A 140 2.88 10.13 12.33
N LEU A 141 2.34 9.92 11.13
CA LEU A 141 3.11 9.43 9.99
C LEU A 141 4.19 10.42 9.57
N THR A 142 3.88 11.71 9.48
CA THR A 142 4.85 12.75 9.08
C THR A 142 6.00 12.84 10.09
N ILE A 143 5.71 12.74 11.39
CA ILE A 143 6.72 12.67 12.45
C ILE A 143 7.59 11.42 12.28
N HIS A 144 6.99 10.26 12.01
CA HIS A 144 7.73 9.02 11.77
C HIS A 144 8.67 9.14 10.56
N LEU A 145 8.15 9.61 9.42
CA LEU A 145 8.92 9.78 8.19
C LEU A 145 10.05 10.82 8.37
N SER A 146 9.80 11.88 9.14
CA SER A 146 10.82 12.89 9.47
C SER A 146 12.02 12.30 10.19
N LYS A 147 11.76 11.38 11.12
CA LYS A 147 12.82 10.63 11.83
C LYS A 147 13.52 9.65 10.89
N LYS A 148 12.76 8.88 10.11
CA LYS A 148 13.31 7.86 9.19
C LYS A 148 14.27 8.45 8.16
N PHE A 149 13.91 9.58 7.54
CA PHE A 149 14.72 10.20 6.49
C PHE A 149 15.67 11.29 7.01
N SER A 150 15.69 11.58 8.31
CA SER A 150 16.58 12.58 8.94
C SER A 150 16.56 13.97 8.26
N ARG A 151 15.46 14.34 7.60
CA ARG A 151 15.37 15.57 6.80
C ARG A 151 14.54 16.64 7.49
N LYS A 152 15.20 17.76 7.81
CA LYS A 152 14.53 19.01 8.14
C LYS A 152 14.18 19.73 6.81
N LYS A 153 12.90 19.74 6.43
CA LYS A 153 12.24 20.72 5.53
C LYS A 153 12.14 20.51 3.99
N ASN A 154 12.40 19.34 3.41
CA ASN A 154 12.11 19.12 1.98
C ASN A 154 10.94 18.14 1.80
N TRP A 155 9.73 18.64 2.03
CA TRP A 155 8.48 17.87 1.97
C TRP A 155 7.59 18.41 0.87
N GLU A 156 7.07 17.50 0.06
CA GLU A 156 5.94 17.78 -0.83
C GLU A 156 4.79 16.85 -0.42
N VAL A 157 3.58 17.39 -0.39
CA VAL A 157 2.37 16.61 -0.13
C VAL A 157 1.51 16.67 -1.37
N TYR A 158 1.22 15.50 -1.94
CA TYR A 158 0.32 15.37 -3.06
C TYR A 158 -1.00 14.76 -2.60
N HIS A 159 -2.10 15.48 -2.84
CA HIS A 159 -3.45 15.00 -2.60
C HIS A 159 -4.19 14.85 -3.93
N LYS A 160 -4.75 13.65 -4.16
CA LYS A 160 -5.64 13.40 -5.29
C LYS A 160 -7.08 13.48 -4.80
N VAL A 161 -7.84 14.49 -5.24
CA VAL A 161 -9.28 14.63 -4.95
C VAL A 161 -10.06 13.53 -5.67
#